data_AF-A0A1V9ACH0-F1
#
_entry.id   AF-A0A1V9ACH0-F1
#
_cell.length_a   1.000
_cell.length_b   1.000
_cell.length_c   1.000
_cell.angle_alpha   90.00
_cell.angle_beta   90.00
_cell.angle_gamma   90.00
#
_symmetry.space_group_name_H-M   'P 1'
#
loop_
_entity.id
_entity.type
_entity.pdbx_description
1 polymer ?
#
loop_
_entity_poly.entity_id
_entity_poly.type
_entity_poly.pdbx_seq_one_letter_code
_entity_poly.pdbx_strand_id
1 'polypeptide(L)'
;MALENIWIATLSDGLIRADHVAGIEAHQTPELTGKASRWLLDVTLAAPAGSGTREGWEIAQLHRTLAQTDGYPSRAAEELARTLDYLRRRDIAGVLRAVVRHETLRFEFFPFDTGEDA
;
A
#
# COMPACT_ATOMS: atom_id res chain seq x y z
N MET A 1 2.34 4.14 -19.18
CA MET A 1 1.25 4.53 -18.27
C MET A 1 0.37 3.30 -18.15
N ALA A 2 0.59 2.50 -17.10
CA ALA A 2 0.02 1.14 -17.02
C ALA A 2 -0.33 0.70 -15.58
N LEU A 3 -0.17 1.58 -14.60
CA LEU A 3 -0.56 1.35 -13.20
C LEU A 3 -1.63 2.36 -12.73
N GLU A 4 -2.04 3.33 -13.56
CA GLU A 4 -3.06 4.34 -13.22
C GLU A 4 -4.45 3.76 -12.95
N ASN A 5 -4.73 2.57 -13.50
CA ASN A 5 -6.01 1.87 -13.36
C ASN A 5 -6.03 0.89 -12.18
N ILE A 6 -4.92 0.77 -11.46
CA ILE A 6 -4.77 -0.12 -10.31
C ILE A 6 -4.76 0.74 -9.05
N TRP A 7 -5.73 0.48 -8.18
CA TRP A 7 -5.83 1.08 -6.87
C TRP A 7 -5.30 0.12 -5.81
N ILE A 8 -4.70 0.63 -4.76
CA ILE A 8 -4.27 -0.16 -3.61
C ILE A 8 -5.09 0.30 -2.40
N ALA A 9 -5.75 -0.65 -1.75
CA ALA A 9 -6.46 -0.41 -0.50
C ALA A 9 -5.48 -0.29 0.66
N THR A 10 -5.65 0.76 1.45
CA THR A 10 -4.93 1.00 2.70
C THR A 10 -5.65 0.30 3.86
N LEU A 11 -4.94 0.10 4.97
CA LEU A 11 -5.50 -0.46 6.20
C LEU A 11 -6.63 0.41 6.81
N SER A 12 -6.62 1.72 6.54
CA SER A 12 -7.59 2.69 7.03
C SER A 12 -8.70 3.00 6.02
N ASP A 13 -9.11 2.02 5.20
CA ASP A 13 -10.17 2.13 4.19
C ASP A 13 -10.00 3.20 3.10
N GLY A 14 -8.80 3.78 2.97
CA GLY A 14 -8.45 4.67 1.86
C GLY A 14 -7.99 3.91 0.61
N LEU A 15 -8.03 4.58 -0.54
CA LEU A 15 -7.46 4.09 -1.81
C LEU A 15 -6.32 5.00 -2.28
N ILE A 16 -5.26 4.40 -2.79
CA ILE A 16 -4.16 5.10 -3.45
C ILE A 16 -3.98 4.55 -4.87
N ARG A 17 -3.51 5.38 -5.80
CA ARG A 17 -3.14 4.89 -7.13
C ARG A 17 -1.77 4.20 -7.08
N ALA A 18 -1.65 3.05 -7.74
CA ALA A 18 -0.40 2.27 -7.73
C ALA A 18 0.75 3.01 -8.43
N ASP A 19 0.47 3.83 -9.44
CA ASP A 19 1.49 4.62 -10.14
C ASP A 19 2.05 5.79 -9.31
N HIS A 20 1.42 6.10 -8.17
CA HIS A 20 1.93 7.11 -7.24
C HIS A 20 2.88 6.51 -6.18
N VAL A 21 3.05 5.20 -6.12
CA VAL A 21 3.94 4.57 -5.14
C VAL A 21 5.40 4.82 -5.53
N ALA A 22 6.15 5.46 -4.62
CA ALA A 22 7.58 5.75 -4.77
C ALA A 22 8.47 4.75 -4.02
N GLY A 23 7.93 4.10 -2.98
CA GLY A 23 8.67 3.13 -2.16
C GLY A 23 7.74 2.22 -1.37
N ILE A 24 8.28 1.09 -0.94
CA ILE A 24 7.59 0.09 -0.11
C ILE A 24 8.53 -0.22 1.05
N GLU A 25 8.03 -0.17 2.27
CA GLU A 25 8.83 -0.40 3.47
C GLU A 25 8.07 -1.22 4.50
N ALA A 26 8.82 -1.96 5.32
CA ALA A 26 8.29 -2.64 6.47
C ALA A 26 9.02 -2.15 7.71
N HIS A 27 8.26 -1.68 8.70
CA HIS A 27 8.81 -1.20 9.96
C HIS A 27 7.96 -1.65 11.14
N GLN A 28 8.54 -1.58 12.33
CA GLN A 28 7.91 -2.05 13.54
C GLN A 28 7.33 -0.85 14.32
N THR A 29 6.09 -0.95 14.81
CA THR A 29 5.52 0.08 15.68
C THR A 29 6.29 0.15 16.99
N PRO A 30 6.38 1.31 17.65
CA PRO A 30 6.98 1.39 18.99
C PRO A 30 6.34 0.38 19.96
N GLU A 31 7.16 -0.24 20.79
CA GLU A 31 6.67 -0.99 21.94
C GLU A 31 6.07 -0.01 22.96
N LEU A 32 4.81 -0.23 23.34
CA LEU A 32 4.12 0.56 24.35
C LEU A 32 3.70 -0.38 25.49
N THR A 33 3.76 0.10 26.74
CA THR A 33 3.34 -0.69 27.90
C THR A 33 1.92 -1.23 27.71
N GLY A 34 1.77 -2.55 27.70
CA GLY A 34 0.48 -3.22 27.51
C GLY A 34 0.04 -3.40 26.06
N LYS A 35 0.83 -2.97 25.06
CA LYS A 35 0.54 -3.18 23.63
C LYS A 35 1.74 -3.82 22.95
N ALA A 36 1.54 -5.05 22.46
CA ALA A 36 2.54 -5.73 21.65
C ALA A 36 2.87 -4.90 20.42
N SER A 37 4.16 -4.81 20.11
CA SER A 37 4.61 -4.18 18.88
C SER A 37 4.19 -5.01 17.67
N ARG A 38 3.87 -4.33 16.57
CA ARG A 38 3.36 -4.90 15.33
C ARG A 38 4.21 -4.43 14.16
N TRP A 39 4.29 -5.26 13.13
CA TRP A 39 4.91 -4.88 11.87
C TRP A 39 3.89 -4.20 10.97
N LEU A 40 4.28 -3.08 10.36
CA LEU A 40 3.52 -2.38 9.35
C LEU A 40 4.18 -2.60 8.00
N LEU A 41 3.36 -2.83 6.98
CA LEU A 41 3.76 -2.71 5.58
C LEU A 41 3.19 -1.39 5.05
N ASP A 42 4.09 -0.48 4.71
CA ASP A 42 3.76 0.86 4.26
C ASP A 42 4.23 1.08 2.83
N VAL A 43 3.57 2.02 2.16
CA VAL A 43 4.05 2.60 0.91
C VAL A 43 4.23 4.11 1.07
N THR A 44 5.27 4.63 0.43
CA THR A 44 5.50 6.07 0.29
C THR A 44 4.96 6.53 -1.05
N LEU A 45 4.27 7.67 -1.07
CA LEU A 45 3.74 8.24 -2.29
C LEU A 45 4.70 9.32 -2.84
N ALA A 46 4.87 9.34 -4.16
CA ALA A 46 5.66 10.34 -4.88
C ALA A 46 5.12 11.76 -4.71
N ALA A 47 3.85 11.91 -4.31
CA ALA A 47 3.24 13.19 -4.03
C ALA A 47 3.73 13.74 -2.67
N PRO A 48 4.46 14.87 -2.64
CA PRO A 48 4.80 15.52 -1.39
C PRO A 48 3.53 15.99 -0.68
N ALA A 49 3.39 15.65 0.60
CA ALA A 49 2.39 16.28 1.47
C ALA A 49 3.09 17.39 2.25
N GLY A 50 2.71 18.63 1.97
CA GLY A 50 3.20 19.80 2.69
C GLY A 50 2.32 20.10 3.90
N SER A 51 2.94 20.41 5.03
CA SER A 51 2.27 21.16 6.10
C SER A 51 3.07 22.42 6.43
N GLY A 52 2.37 23.53 6.68
CA GLY A 52 2.98 24.84 6.86
C GLY A 52 2.81 25.34 8.28
N THR A 53 3.86 25.94 8.83
CA THR A 53 3.80 26.78 10.03
C THR A 53 4.13 28.24 9.65
N ARG A 54 4.03 29.17 10.61
CA ARG A 54 4.47 30.57 10.40
C ARG A 54 5.97 30.65 10.05
N GLU A 55 6.75 29.64 10.41
CA GLU A 55 8.22 29.62 10.30
C GLU A 55 8.73 28.88 9.05
N GLY A 56 7.88 28.13 8.34
CA GLY A 56 8.28 27.44 7.13
C GLY A 56 7.29 26.41 6.59
N TRP A 57 7.69 25.75 5.51
CA TRP A 57 6.98 24.63 4.90
C TRP A 57 7.79 23.35 5.13
N GLU A 58 7.16 22.35 5.76
CA GLU A 58 7.72 21.01 5.80
C GLU A 58 7.08 20.17 4.71
N ILE A 59 7.92 19.62 3.83
CA ILE A 59 7.53 18.67 2.79
C ILE A 59 7.99 17.29 3.23
N ALA A 60 7.04 16.42 3.53
CA ALA A 60 7.32 15.03 3.89
C ALA A 60 6.75 14.07 2.84
N GLN A 61 7.40 12.91 2.73
CA GLN A 61 6.84 11.77 2.00
C GLN A 61 5.56 11.33 2.71
N LEU A 62 4.53 11.02 1.92
CA LEU A 62 3.26 10.59 2.48
C LEU A 62 3.27 9.07 2.63
N HIS A 63 3.36 8.60 3.87
CA HIS A 63 3.29 7.18 4.20
C HIS A 63 1.83 6.71 4.30
N ARG A 64 1.55 5.54 3.76
CA ARG A 64 0.24 4.88 3.81
C ARG A 64 0.42 3.41 4.17
N THR A 65 -0.20 3.00 5.27
CA THR A 65 -0.17 1.61 5.72
C THR A 65 -1.13 0.75 4.92
N LEU A 66 -0.61 -0.35 4.38
CA LEU A 66 -1.39 -1.34 3.64
C LEU A 66 -1.87 -2.47 4.55
N ALA A 67 -1.03 -2.90 5.49
CA ALA A 67 -1.35 -3.98 6.41
C ALA A 67 -0.54 -3.90 7.70
N GLN A 68 -1.04 -4.58 8.71
CA GLN A 68 -0.36 -4.78 9.99
C GLN A 68 -0.29 -6.27 10.30
N THR A 69 0.89 -6.76 10.68
CA THR A 69 1.16 -8.18 10.99
C THR A 69 1.84 -8.33 12.35
N ASP A 70 1.79 -9.54 12.88
CA ASP A 70 2.41 -9.89 14.16
C ASP A 70 3.90 -10.19 13.99
N GLY A 71 4.28 -10.83 12.88
CA GLY A 71 5.66 -11.08 12.48
C GLY A 71 6.11 -10.19 11.31
N TYR A 72 7.42 -10.19 11.05
CA TYR A 72 8.00 -9.47 9.92
C TYR A 72 7.39 -9.99 8.60
N PRO A 73 6.79 -9.12 7.76
CA PRO A 73 6.17 -9.52 6.49
C PRO A 73 7.26 -9.76 5.43
N SER A 74 8.02 -10.84 5.61
CA SER A 74 9.13 -11.18 4.73
C SER A 74 8.67 -11.27 3.29
N ARG A 75 9.41 -10.64 2.37
CA ARG A 75 9.14 -10.63 0.91
C ARG A 75 7.90 -9.86 0.47
N ALA A 76 7.17 -9.21 1.38
CA ALA A 76 5.94 -8.50 1.03
C ALA A 76 6.17 -7.38 0.01
N ALA A 77 7.31 -6.67 0.10
CA ALA A 77 7.67 -5.64 -0.86
C ALA A 77 7.88 -6.23 -2.27
N GLU A 78 8.62 -7.33 -2.38
CA GLU A 78 8.89 -8.02 -3.64
C GLU A 78 7.63 -8.66 -4.22
N GLU A 79 6.74 -9.21 -3.37
CA GLU A 79 5.46 -9.77 -3.79
C GLU A 79 4.50 -8.69 -4.29
N LEU A 80 4.45 -7.53 -3.63
CA LEU A 80 3.69 -6.38 -4.10
C LEU A 80 4.21 -5.91 -5.46
N ALA A 81 5.52 -5.68 -5.58
CA ALA A 81 6.14 -5.24 -6.82
C ALA A 81 5.90 -6.23 -7.97
N ARG A 82 6.01 -7.54 -7.71
CA ARG A 82 5.71 -8.60 -8.68
C ARG A 82 4.24 -8.59 -9.10
N THR A 83 3.33 -8.41 -8.15
CA THR A 83 1.89 -8.38 -8.42
C THR A 83 1.53 -7.16 -9.27
N LEU A 84 2.08 -6.00 -8.96
CA LEU A 84 1.91 -4.79 -9.76
C LEU A 84 2.46 -4.98 -11.19
N ASP A 85 3.65 -5.56 -11.38
CA ASP A 85 4.17 -5.85 -12.72
C ASP A 85 3.27 -6.85 -13.49
N TYR A 86 2.76 -7.87 -12.80
CA TYR A 86 1.85 -8.86 -13.39
C TYR A 86 0.54 -8.22 -13.88
N LEU A 87 -0.05 -7.33 -13.08
CA LEU A 87 -1.29 -6.63 -13.41
C LEU A 87 -1.06 -5.60 -14.52
N ARG A 88 0.04 -4.83 -14.42
CA ARG A 88 0.49 -3.87 -15.44
C ARG A 88 0.56 -4.49 -16.83
N ARG A 89 1.09 -5.72 -16.94
CA ARG A 89 1.22 -6.44 -18.23
C ARG A 89 -0.11 -6.91 -18.82
N ARG A 90 -1.17 -7.01 -18.01
CA ARG A 90 -2.50 -7.46 -18.45
C ARG A 90 -3.46 -6.31 -18.71
N ASP A 91 -3.07 -5.09 -18.36
CA ASP A 91 -3.90 -3.90 -18.53
C ASP A 91 -5.29 -4.04 -17.87
N ILE A 92 -5.32 -4.57 -16.64
CA ILE A 92 -6.55 -4.78 -15.88
C ILE A 92 -6.73 -3.64 -14.86
N ALA A 93 -7.95 -3.13 -14.77
CA ALA A 93 -8.36 -2.14 -13.77
C ALA A 93 -8.96 -2.82 -12.53
N GLY A 94 -8.67 -2.30 -11.33
CA GLY A 94 -9.25 -2.85 -10.11
C GLY A 94 -8.55 -2.39 -8.83
N VAL A 95 -8.87 -3.07 -7.74
CA VAL A 95 -8.34 -2.79 -6.40
C VAL A 95 -7.49 -3.97 -5.92
N LEU A 96 -6.25 -3.68 -5.53
CA LEU A 96 -5.35 -4.59 -4.83
C LEU A 96 -5.47 -4.36 -3.32
N ARG A 97 -5.63 -5.43 -2.54
CA ARG A 97 -5.72 -5.36 -1.08
C ARG A 97 -4.67 -6.27 -0.44
N ALA A 98 -3.96 -5.76 0.55
CA ALA A 98 -3.16 -6.60 1.43
C ALA A 98 -4.08 -7.28 2.45
N VAL A 99 -4.03 -8.61 2.54
CA VAL A 99 -4.84 -9.43 3.43
C VAL A 99 -3.90 -10.28 4.28
N VAL A 100 -4.08 -10.21 5.60
CA VAL A 100 -3.34 -11.03 6.55
C VAL A 100 -4.16 -12.27 6.87
N ARG A 101 -3.64 -13.46 6.56
CA ARG A 101 -4.25 -14.76 6.90
C ARG A 101 -3.21 -15.66 7.54
N HIS A 102 -3.51 -16.22 8.71
CA HIS A 102 -2.60 -17.11 9.44
C HIS A 102 -1.18 -16.54 9.52
N GLU A 103 -1.05 -15.27 9.95
CA GLU A 103 0.23 -14.56 10.09
C GLU A 103 0.99 -14.29 8.77
N THR A 104 0.44 -14.69 7.63
CA THR A 104 1.03 -14.46 6.31
C THR A 104 0.30 -13.32 5.61
N LEU A 105 1.06 -12.34 5.12
CA LEU A 105 0.55 -11.25 4.30
C LEU A 105 0.45 -11.72 2.84
N ARG A 106 -0.69 -11.46 2.19
CA ARG A 106 -0.93 -11.76 0.78
C ARG A 106 -1.59 -10.57 0.10
N PHE A 107 -1.47 -10.48 -1.23
CA PHE A 107 -2.17 -9.49 -2.02
C PHE A 107 -3.29 -10.14 -2.83
N GLU A 108 -4.52 -9.69 -2.60
CA GLU A 108 -5.72 -10.12 -3.31
C GLU A 108 -6.17 -9.00 -4.25
N PHE A 109 -6.44 -9.33 -5.52
CA PHE A 109 -6.87 -8.35 -6.53
C PHE A 109 -8.34 -8.53 -6.88
N PHE A 110 -9.07 -7.43 -6.91
CA PHE A 110 -10.49 -7.35 -7.22
C PHE A 110 -10.64 -6.52 -8.49
N PRO A 111 -10.82 -7.15 -9.67
CA PRO A 111 -11.04 -6.40 -10.90
C PRO A 111 -12.33 -5.58 -10.77
N PHE A 112 -12.37 -4.41 -11.38
CA PHE A 112 -13.64 -3.76 -11.62
C PHE A 112 -14.42 -4.59 -12.64
N ASP A 113 -15.74 -4.70 -12.48
CA ASP A 113 -16.58 -5.35 -13.48
C ASP A 113 -16.35 -4.67 -14.83
N THR A 114 -15.73 -5.39 -15.75
CA THR A 114 -15.71 -5.04 -17.16
C THR A 114 -17.07 -5.43 -17.70
N GLY A 115 -18.08 -4.57 -17.51
CA GLY A 115 -19.42 -4.84 -18.03
C GLY A 115 -19.36 -5.15 -19.52
N GLU A 116 -19.57 -6.41 -19.89
CA GLU A 116 -20.32 -6.73 -21.11
C GLU A 116 -21.78 -6.43 -20.80
N ASP A 117 -22.14 -5.16 -20.93
CA ASP A 117 -23.48 -4.69 -21.24
C ASP A 117 -23.28 -3.48 -22.16
N ALA A 118 -22.93 -3.76 -23.41
CA ALA A 118 -22.86 -2.84 -24.55
C ALA A 118 -23.83 -3.30 -25.64
#